data_AF-A0A2V8LHR9-F1
#
_entry.id   AF-A0A2V8LHR9-F1
#
_cell.length_a   1.000
_cell.length_b   1.000
_cell.length_c   1.000
_cell.angle_alpha   90.00
_cell.angle_beta   90.00
_cell.angle_gamma   90.00
#
_symmetry.space_group_name_H-M   'P 1'
#
loop_
_entity.id
_entity.type
_entity.pdbx_description
1 polymer ?
#
loop_
_entity_poly.entity_id
_entity_poly.type
_entity_poly.pdbx_seq_one_letter_code
_entity_poly.pdbx_strand_id
1 'polypeptide(L)'
;MVNVGDLLVVRTNGSRSLIGRGAVVRDRPSRPLSFASYLIRLRLIPLPSILNWLAVLWDSSHVRRWIETKAATSAGQYNISLGVLQTLAVPLPPLDEQEAIVEAVDDQLSVIDHLETDIEAKLASAQALRQSILKHAFEGKLVPQDPNDEPASELLKRIAAEREARARALTAAKKATAKAKQSSKKSQAKVSKKKKQLAA
;
A
#
# COMPACT_ATOMS: atom_id res chain seq x y z
N MET A 1 9.51 30.74 -18.60
CA MET A 1 9.29 30.68 -17.14
C MET A 1 7.80 30.64 -16.86
N VAL A 2 7.40 29.81 -15.89
CA VAL A 2 6.02 29.69 -15.40
C VAL A 2 5.73 30.84 -14.43
N ASN A 3 4.56 31.45 -14.57
CA ASN A 3 4.08 32.56 -13.75
C ASN A 3 2.76 32.19 -13.08
N VAL A 4 2.38 32.96 -12.05
CA VAL A 4 1.05 32.89 -11.44
C VAL A 4 -0.01 33.13 -12.50
N GLY A 5 -1.09 32.33 -12.47
CA GLY A 5 -2.18 32.35 -13.44
C GLY A 5 -1.88 31.57 -14.73
N ASP A 6 -0.68 31.01 -14.91
CA ASP A 6 -0.46 30.07 -16.01
C ASP A 6 -1.16 28.74 -15.69
N LEU A 7 -1.89 28.17 -16.68
CA LEU A 7 -2.44 26.82 -16.63
C LEU A 7 -1.46 25.87 -17.34
N LEU A 8 -0.97 24.86 -16.62
CA LEU A 8 -0.14 23.80 -17.19
C LEU A 8 -1.01 22.59 -17.51
N VAL A 9 -0.84 22.00 -18.69
CA VAL A 9 -1.65 20.89 -19.19
C VAL A 9 -0.75 19.76 -19.68
N VAL A 10 -1.08 18.52 -19.31
CA VAL A 10 -0.38 17.33 -19.80
C VAL A 10 -0.65 17.13 -21.29
N ARG A 11 0.38 17.34 -22.10
CA ARG A 11 0.35 17.18 -23.57
C ARG A 11 0.49 15.74 -24.01
N THR A 12 1.32 14.96 -23.32
CA THR A 12 1.66 13.58 -23.70
C THR A 12 1.60 12.69 -22.48
N ASN A 13 0.91 11.55 -22.57
CA ASN A 13 0.91 10.55 -21.51
C ASN A 13 0.57 9.16 -22.03
N GLY A 14 1.12 8.10 -21.43
CA GLY A 14 0.77 6.72 -21.77
C GLY A 14 -0.65 6.34 -21.33
N SER A 15 -1.16 6.99 -20.28
CA SER A 15 -2.52 6.77 -19.78
C SER A 15 -3.52 7.77 -20.37
N ARG A 16 -4.64 7.23 -20.85
CA ARG A 16 -5.79 8.01 -21.32
C ARG A 16 -6.45 8.82 -20.21
N SER A 17 -6.35 8.41 -18.95
CA SER A 17 -6.95 9.14 -17.83
C SER A 17 -6.11 10.32 -17.36
N LEU A 18 -4.82 10.35 -17.74
CA LEU A 18 -3.86 11.38 -17.32
C LEU A 18 -3.58 12.42 -18.41
N ILE A 19 -3.81 12.10 -19.69
CA ILE A 19 -3.68 13.07 -20.79
C ILE A 19 -4.58 14.28 -20.57
N GLY A 20 -4.07 15.49 -20.77
CA GLY A 20 -4.82 16.74 -20.62
C GLY A 20 -5.22 17.10 -19.18
N ARG A 21 -4.77 16.35 -18.16
CA ARG A 21 -4.83 16.84 -16.78
C ARG A 21 -4.12 18.19 -16.68
N GLY A 22 -4.68 19.10 -15.90
CA GLY A 22 -4.17 20.45 -15.80
C GLY A 22 -4.05 20.93 -14.36
N ALA A 23 -3.23 21.96 -14.17
CA ALA A 23 -3.06 22.63 -12.90
C ALA A 23 -2.82 24.12 -13.10
N VAL A 24 -3.55 24.95 -12.34
CA VAL A 24 -3.39 26.40 -12.33
C VAL A 24 -2.28 26.75 -11.34
N VAL A 25 -1.33 27.59 -11.75
CA VAL A 25 -0.29 28.09 -10.86
C VAL A 25 -0.86 29.22 -10.00
N ARG A 26 -1.15 28.91 -8.73
CA ARG A 26 -1.72 29.86 -7.77
C ARG A 26 -0.66 30.71 -7.09
N ASP A 27 0.47 30.10 -6.75
CA ASP A 27 1.54 30.75 -6.01
C ASP A 27 2.76 31.04 -6.87
N ARG A 28 3.45 32.13 -6.53
CA ARG A 28 4.70 32.47 -7.20
C ARG A 28 5.77 31.45 -6.82
N PRO A 29 6.39 30.76 -7.79
CA PRO A 29 7.46 29.82 -7.47
C PRO A 29 8.66 30.57 -6.88
N SER A 30 9.26 30.00 -5.84
CA SER A 30 10.41 30.59 -5.12
C SER A 30 11.66 30.74 -5.98
N ARG A 31 11.74 30.00 -7.08
CA ARG A 31 12.78 30.06 -8.10
C ARG A 31 12.16 30.00 -9.49
N PRO A 32 12.87 30.47 -10.53
CA PRO A 32 12.40 30.32 -11.90
C PRO A 32 12.05 28.87 -12.24
N LEU A 33 10.80 28.65 -12.64
CA LEU A 33 10.29 27.33 -12.99
C LEU A 33 10.19 27.20 -14.52
N SER A 34 10.75 26.11 -15.03
CA SER A 34 10.61 25.63 -16.41
C SER A 34 9.86 24.31 -16.41
N PHE A 35 9.19 24.00 -17.51
CA PHE A 35 8.44 22.77 -17.69
C PHE A 35 8.96 22.00 -18.90
N ALA A 36 8.81 20.68 -18.87
CA ALA A 36 9.25 19.80 -19.95
C ALA A 36 8.31 19.85 -21.15
N SER A 37 8.78 19.38 -22.31
CA SER A 37 8.07 19.45 -23.60
C SER A 37 6.75 18.65 -23.67
N TYR A 38 6.52 17.73 -22.72
CA TYR A 38 5.28 16.99 -22.57
C TYR A 38 4.19 17.76 -21.81
N LEU A 39 4.45 19.02 -21.45
CA LEU A 39 3.46 19.95 -20.92
C LEU A 39 3.20 21.09 -21.91
N ILE A 40 1.97 21.57 -21.93
CA ILE A 40 1.55 22.80 -22.58
C ILE A 40 1.29 23.84 -21.49
N ARG A 41 1.68 25.08 -21.76
CA ARG A 41 1.34 26.22 -20.91
C ARG A 41 0.36 27.11 -21.64
N LEU A 42 -0.79 27.35 -21.02
CA LEU A 42 -1.76 28.34 -21.41
C LEU A 42 -1.64 29.55 -20.47
N ARG A 43 -1.49 30.73 -21.05
CA ARG A 43 -1.47 31.99 -20.29
C ARG A 43 -2.84 32.61 -20.33
N LEU A 44 -3.42 32.79 -19.16
CA LEU A 44 -4.75 33.39 -19.02
C LEU A 44 -4.64 34.91 -18.99
N ILE A 45 -5.68 35.56 -19.51
CA ILE A 45 -5.86 37.00 -19.31
C ILE A 45 -6.30 37.18 -17.85
N PRO A 46 -5.66 38.08 -17.09
CA PRO A 46 -6.02 38.30 -15.69
C PRO A 46 -7.44 38.87 -15.62
N LEU A 47 -8.37 38.03 -15.17
CA LEU A 47 -9.74 38.41 -14.83
C LEU A 47 -9.99 38.04 -13.36
N PRO A 48 -10.80 38.81 -12.62
CA PRO A 48 -11.22 38.42 -11.27
C PRO A 48 -11.88 37.04 -11.29
N SER A 49 -11.57 36.20 -10.28
CA SER A 49 -12.19 34.88 -10.01
C SER A 49 -12.06 33.80 -11.11
N ILE A 50 -11.55 34.12 -12.31
CA ILE A 50 -11.44 33.18 -13.45
C ILE A 50 -10.54 31.98 -13.15
N LEU A 51 -9.53 32.16 -12.29
CA LEU A 51 -8.59 31.09 -11.96
C LEU A 51 -9.28 29.96 -11.18
N ASN A 52 -10.20 30.31 -10.28
CA ASN A 52 -10.95 29.34 -9.48
C ASN A 52 -11.98 28.64 -10.34
N TRP A 53 -12.75 29.40 -11.11
CA TRP A 53 -13.69 28.84 -12.08
C TRP A 53 -13.01 27.87 -13.04
N LEU A 54 -11.87 28.28 -13.62
CA LEU A 54 -11.15 27.44 -14.57
C LEU A 54 -10.61 26.17 -13.92
N ALA A 55 -10.15 26.22 -12.67
CA ALA A 55 -9.71 25.02 -11.96
C ALA A 55 -10.85 24.01 -11.81
N VAL A 56 -12.03 24.46 -11.35
CA VAL A 56 -13.23 23.63 -11.21
C VAL A 56 -13.69 23.09 -12.57
N LEU A 57 -13.76 23.95 -13.59
CA LEU A 57 -14.16 23.56 -14.93
C LEU A 57 -13.20 22.56 -15.57
N TRP A 58 -11.89 22.73 -15.39
CA TRP A 58 -10.89 21.87 -16.03
C TRP A 58 -10.97 20.42 -15.54
N ASP A 59 -11.32 20.22 -14.27
CA ASP A 59 -11.55 18.91 -13.68
C ASP A 59 -12.98 18.37 -13.89
N SER A 60 -13.87 19.16 -14.50
CA SER A 60 -15.22 18.72 -14.81
C SER A 60 -15.26 17.55 -15.81
N SER A 61 -16.34 16.77 -15.72
CA SER A 61 -16.60 15.67 -16.65
C SER A 61 -16.74 16.15 -18.11
N HIS A 62 -17.18 17.39 -18.32
CA HIS A 62 -17.29 18.01 -19.64
C HIS A 62 -15.92 18.12 -20.32
N VAL A 63 -14.97 18.78 -19.65
CA VAL A 63 -13.61 18.97 -20.18
C VAL A 63 -12.88 17.63 -20.29
N ARG A 64 -12.99 16.76 -19.27
CA ARG A 64 -12.40 15.42 -19.28
C ARG A 64 -12.84 14.60 -20.49
N ARG A 65 -14.16 14.49 -20.70
CA ARG A 65 -14.73 13.74 -21.82
C ARG A 65 -14.29 14.33 -23.16
N TRP A 66 -14.30 15.65 -23.28
CA TRP A 66 -13.87 16.31 -24.49
C TRP A 66 -12.40 16.00 -24.81
N ILE A 67 -11.49 16.12 -23.84
CA ILE A 67 -10.07 15.80 -23.99
C ILE A 67 -9.88 14.35 -24.43
N GLU A 68 -10.58 13.40 -23.81
CA GLU A 68 -10.46 11.97 -24.14
C GLU A 68 -10.96 11.63 -25.54
N THR A 69 -11.89 12.41 -26.09
CA THR A 69 -12.38 12.22 -27.47
C THR A 69 -11.47 12.85 -28.52
N LYS A 70 -10.71 13.89 -28.14
CA LYS A 70 -9.84 14.64 -29.05
C LYS A 70 -8.37 14.25 -28.97
N ALA A 71 -7.95 13.57 -27.91
CA ALA A 71 -6.60 13.04 -27.78
C ALA A 71 -6.31 12.00 -28.88
N ALA A 72 -5.22 12.20 -29.60
CA ALA A 72 -4.73 11.27 -30.60
C ALA A 72 -3.75 10.26 -29.95
N THR A 73 -3.63 9.07 -30.52
CA THR A 73 -2.70 8.05 -30.04
C THR A 73 -1.60 7.80 -31.07
N SER A 74 -0.35 7.74 -30.63
CA SER A 74 0.80 7.35 -31.45
C SER A 74 1.80 6.59 -30.60
N ALA A 75 2.28 5.44 -31.10
CA ALA A 75 3.28 4.59 -30.43
C ALA A 75 2.98 4.30 -28.93
N GLY A 76 1.71 4.05 -28.59
CA GLY A 76 1.29 3.76 -27.22
C GLY A 76 1.20 4.99 -26.29
N GLN A 77 1.33 6.20 -26.83
CA GLN A 77 1.18 7.46 -26.09
C GLN A 77 -0.04 8.23 -26.60
N TYR A 78 -0.82 8.78 -25.68
CA TYR A 78 -1.83 9.79 -25.99
C TYR A 78 -1.16 11.15 -26.11
N ASN A 79 -1.62 11.95 -27.08
CA ASN A 79 -1.18 13.31 -27.31
C ASN A 79 -2.37 14.24 -27.53
N ILE A 80 -2.29 15.45 -26.98
CA ILE A 80 -3.21 16.53 -27.29
C ILE A 80 -2.42 17.76 -27.72
N SER A 81 -2.71 18.31 -28.90
CA SER A 81 -1.97 19.46 -29.43
C SER A 81 -2.55 20.78 -28.89
N LEU A 82 -1.73 21.83 -28.90
CA LEU A 82 -2.18 23.17 -28.53
C LEU A 82 -3.35 23.64 -29.41
N GLY A 83 -3.25 23.41 -30.73
CA GLY A 83 -4.30 23.79 -31.67
C GLY A 83 -5.63 23.09 -31.38
N VAL A 84 -5.60 21.82 -30.96
CA VAL A 84 -6.80 21.12 -30.50
C VAL A 84 -7.33 21.78 -29.24
N LEU A 85 -6.51 21.98 -28.19
CA LEU A 85 -6.93 22.62 -26.93
C LEU A 85 -7.60 23.98 -27.14
N GLN A 86 -7.13 24.78 -28.10
CA GLN A 86 -7.71 26.08 -28.43
C GLN A 86 -9.15 26.00 -29.01
N THR A 87 -9.59 24.81 -29.46
CA THR A 87 -10.96 24.59 -29.95
C THR A 87 -11.95 24.18 -28.85
N LEU A 88 -11.47 24.00 -27.61
CA LEU A 88 -12.35 23.70 -26.48
C LEU A 88 -13.26 24.91 -26.21
N ALA A 89 -14.57 24.70 -26.33
CA ALA A 89 -15.55 25.68 -25.88
C ALA A 89 -15.61 25.65 -24.35
N VAL A 90 -15.34 26.80 -23.72
CA VAL A 90 -15.31 26.97 -22.28
C VAL A 90 -16.58 27.71 -21.86
N PRO A 91 -17.47 27.11 -21.04
CA PRO A 91 -18.59 27.86 -20.48
C PRO A 91 -18.07 28.98 -19.57
N LEU A 92 -18.59 30.18 -19.78
CA LEU A 92 -18.24 31.36 -19.00
C LEU A 92 -19.54 32.01 -18.48
N PRO A 93 -20.07 31.53 -17.35
CA PRO A 93 -21.26 32.12 -16.74
C PRO A 93 -20.95 33.50 -16.15
N PRO A 94 -21.98 34.27 -15.72
CA PRO A 94 -21.79 35.50 -14.93
C PRO A 94 -20.91 35.30 -13.69
N LEU A 95 -20.27 36.37 -13.20
CA LEU A 95 -19.27 36.29 -12.14
C LEU A 95 -19.83 35.75 -10.82
N ASP A 96 -21.05 36.15 -10.47
CA ASP A 96 -21.79 35.67 -9.29
C ASP A 96 -22.08 34.16 -9.37
N GLU A 97 -22.46 33.66 -10.55
CA GLU A 97 -22.65 32.23 -10.77
C GLU A 97 -21.32 31.46 -10.72
N GLN A 98 -20.24 32.02 -11.25
CA GLN A 98 -18.90 31.42 -11.12
C GLN A 98 -18.50 31.27 -9.65
N GLU A 99 -18.67 32.32 -8.86
CA GLU A 99 -18.32 32.32 -7.44
C GLU A 99 -19.17 31.34 -6.64
N ALA A 100 -20.49 31.32 -6.87
CA ALA A 100 -21.40 30.38 -6.22
C ALA A 100 -21.07 28.92 -6.54
N ILE A 101 -20.72 28.60 -7.79
CA ILE A 101 -20.34 27.22 -8.17
C ILE A 101 -19.01 26.83 -7.52
N VAL A 102 -18.02 27.73 -7.52
CA VAL A 102 -16.72 27.48 -6.90
C VAL A 102 -16.90 27.19 -5.40
N GLU A 103 -17.67 28.03 -4.70
CA GLU A 103 -17.95 27.87 -3.27
C GLU A 103 -18.63 26.53 -2.98
N ALA A 104 -19.66 26.15 -3.74
CA ALA A 104 -20.34 24.87 -3.58
C ALA A 104 -19.43 23.65 -3.81
N VAL A 105 -18.45 23.77 -4.71
CA VAL A 105 -17.46 22.71 -4.96
C VAL A 105 -16.44 22.63 -3.81
N ASP A 106 -15.94 23.78 -3.35
CA ASP A 106 -14.99 23.85 -2.24
C ASP A 106 -15.61 23.33 -0.92
N ASP A 107 -16.88 23.61 -0.67
CA ASP A 107 -17.64 23.06 0.47
C ASP A 107 -17.68 21.53 0.42
N GLN A 108 -18.01 20.97 -0.75
CA GLN A 108 -18.11 19.52 -0.91
C GLN A 108 -16.74 18.84 -0.80
N LEU A 109 -15.67 19.47 -1.32
CA LEU A 109 -14.30 18.97 -1.17
C LEU A 109 -13.85 19.02 0.30
N SER A 110 -14.21 20.06 1.04
CA SER A 110 -13.91 20.16 2.47
C SER A 110 -14.57 19.04 3.28
N VAL A 111 -15.80 18.66 2.93
CA VAL A 111 -16.46 17.49 3.54
C VAL A 111 -15.67 16.20 3.27
N ILE A 112 -15.14 16.04 2.06
CA ILE A 112 -14.33 14.86 1.70
C ILE A 112 -13.03 14.84 2.54
N ASP A 113 -12.32 15.95 2.65
CA ASP A 113 -11.08 16.05 3.43
C ASP A 113 -11.31 15.70 4.92
N HIS A 114 -12.43 16.15 5.48
CA HIS A 114 -12.84 15.79 6.85
C HIS A 114 -13.12 14.30 7.00
N LEU A 115 -13.81 13.69 6.02
CA LEU A 115 -14.10 12.26 6.03
C LEU A 115 -12.83 11.40 5.90
N GLU A 116 -11.87 11.82 5.08
CA GLU A 116 -10.58 11.14 4.95
C GLU A 116 -9.84 11.14 6.29
N THR A 117 -9.76 12.29 6.95
CA THR A 117 -9.15 12.43 8.28
C THR A 117 -9.82 11.53 9.32
N ASP A 118 -11.16 11.50 9.33
CA ASP A 118 -11.95 10.66 10.23
C ASP A 118 -11.71 9.16 10.01
N ILE A 119 -11.59 8.74 8.75
CA ILE A 119 -11.32 7.34 8.39
C ILE A 119 -9.94 6.94 8.90
N GLU A 120 -8.91 7.77 8.69
CA GLU A 120 -7.55 7.49 9.17
C GLU A 120 -7.51 7.36 10.69
N ALA A 121 -8.16 8.28 11.42
CA ALA A 121 -8.23 8.23 12.88
C ALA A 121 -8.94 6.98 13.40
N LYS A 122 -10.04 6.57 12.73
CA LYS A 122 -10.78 5.35 13.08
C LYS A 122 -9.98 4.08 12.79
N LEU A 123 -9.23 4.03 11.69
CA LEU A 123 -8.35 2.92 11.38
C LEU A 123 -7.23 2.76 12.41
N ALA A 124 -6.59 3.86 12.81
CA ALA A 124 -5.59 3.87 13.87
C ALA A 124 -6.18 3.37 15.21
N SER A 125 -7.38 3.85 15.56
CA SER A 125 -8.08 3.43 16.77
C SER A 125 -8.46 1.95 16.75
N ALA A 126 -8.93 1.43 15.61
CA ALA A 126 -9.26 0.02 15.44
C ALA A 126 -8.01 -0.88 15.57
N GLN A 127 -6.87 -0.43 15.03
CA GLN A 127 -5.60 -1.14 15.18
C GLN A 127 -5.14 -1.17 16.64
N ALA A 128 -5.20 -0.04 17.36
CA ALA A 128 -4.86 0.04 18.77
C ALA A 128 -5.78 -0.84 19.63
N LEU A 129 -7.10 -0.81 19.37
CA LEU A 129 -8.07 -1.65 20.05
C LEU A 129 -7.78 -3.14 19.83
N ARG A 130 -7.47 -3.55 18.59
CA ARG A 130 -7.10 -4.93 18.27
C ARG A 130 -5.85 -5.37 19.03
N GLN A 131 -4.83 -4.51 19.12
CA GLN A 131 -3.63 -4.80 19.90
C GLN A 131 -3.95 -4.94 21.39
N SER A 132 -4.81 -4.07 21.94
CA SER A 132 -5.23 -4.13 23.33
C SER A 132 -6.02 -5.41 23.64
N ILE A 133 -6.94 -5.80 22.77
CA ILE A 133 -7.71 -7.05 22.91
C ILE A 133 -6.77 -8.25 22.89
N LEU A 134 -5.84 -8.33 21.93
CA LEU A 134 -4.87 -9.43 21.88
C LEU A 134 -4.00 -9.48 23.13
N LYS A 135 -3.51 -8.32 23.60
CA LYS A 135 -2.75 -8.24 24.85
C LYS A 135 -3.56 -8.78 26.02
N HIS A 136 -4.80 -8.32 26.19
CA HIS A 136 -5.67 -8.82 27.27
C HIS A 136 -6.01 -10.30 27.12
N ALA A 137 -6.12 -10.82 25.89
CA ALA A 137 -6.34 -12.24 25.63
C ALA A 137 -5.17 -13.07 26.16
N PHE A 138 -3.93 -12.68 25.82
CA PHE A 138 -2.72 -13.37 26.29
C PHE A 138 -2.47 -13.21 27.79
N GLU A 139 -2.91 -12.11 28.40
CA GLU A 139 -2.86 -11.90 29.85
C GLU A 139 -4.00 -12.63 30.60
N GLY A 140 -4.93 -13.30 29.89
CA GLY A 140 -6.10 -13.96 30.48
C GLY A 140 -7.19 -13.00 30.98
N LYS A 141 -7.04 -11.69 30.77
CA LYS A 141 -7.95 -10.67 31.33
C LYS A 141 -9.28 -10.52 30.59
N LEU A 142 -9.50 -11.27 29.50
CA LEU A 142 -10.74 -11.22 28.74
C LEU A 142 -11.88 -12.05 29.35
N VAL A 143 -11.58 -12.93 30.31
CA VAL A 143 -12.55 -13.83 30.96
C VAL A 143 -12.28 -13.81 32.47
N PRO A 144 -13.31 -13.92 33.35
CA PRO A 144 -13.10 -14.09 34.77
C PRO A 144 -12.14 -15.25 35.07
N GLN A 145 -11.16 -15.00 35.93
CA GLN A 145 -10.14 -15.99 36.30
C GLN A 145 -10.63 -16.82 37.48
N ASP A 146 -10.52 -18.15 37.41
CA ASP A 146 -10.78 -19.03 38.56
C ASP A 146 -9.52 -19.04 39.46
N PRO A 147 -9.61 -18.67 40.76
CA PRO A 147 -8.48 -18.73 41.68
C PRO A 147 -7.86 -20.13 41.83
N ASN A 148 -8.58 -21.18 41.45
CA ASN A 148 -8.11 -22.56 41.51
C ASN A 148 -7.39 -23.03 40.23
N ASP A 149 -7.31 -22.21 39.18
CA ASP A 149 -6.61 -22.57 37.96
C ASP A 149 -5.10 -22.79 38.22
N GLU A 150 -4.57 -23.88 37.66
CA GLU A 150 -3.13 -24.17 37.75
C GLU A 150 -2.32 -23.05 37.05
N PRO A 151 -1.31 -22.44 37.72
CA PRO A 151 -0.48 -21.44 37.09
C PRO A 151 0.26 -22.02 35.89
N ALA A 152 0.28 -21.28 34.77
CA ALA A 152 0.97 -21.71 33.54
C ALA A 152 2.46 -22.05 33.76
N SER A 153 3.10 -21.48 34.80
CA SER A 153 4.47 -21.82 35.19
C SER A 153 4.65 -23.29 35.59
N GLU A 154 3.67 -23.90 36.23
CA GLU A 154 3.73 -25.31 36.66
C GLU A 154 3.56 -26.25 35.46
N LEU A 155 2.63 -25.94 34.56
CA LEU A 155 2.48 -26.65 33.28
C LEU A 155 3.76 -26.59 32.44
N LEU A 156 4.41 -25.41 32.35
CA LEU A 156 5.65 -25.25 31.60
C LEU A 156 6.80 -26.07 32.19
N LYS A 157 6.92 -26.16 33.53
CA LYS A 157 7.90 -27.04 34.20
C LYS A 157 7.66 -28.50 33.84
N ARG A 158 6.40 -28.97 33.84
CA ARG A 158 6.04 -30.34 33.44
C ARG A 158 6.41 -30.62 31.99
N ILE A 159 6.06 -29.73 31.06
CA ILE A 159 6.40 -29.86 29.64
C ILE A 159 7.91 -29.89 29.43
N ALA A 160 8.67 -29.05 30.14
CA ALA A 160 10.13 -29.04 30.05
C ALA A 160 10.75 -30.36 30.53
N ALA A 161 10.30 -30.86 31.68
CA ALA A 161 10.74 -32.14 32.23
C ALA A 161 10.40 -33.31 31.29
N GLU A 162 9.20 -33.31 30.71
CA GLU A 162 8.77 -34.34 29.77
C GLU A 162 9.55 -34.30 28.46
N ARG A 163 9.85 -33.11 27.93
CA ARG A 163 10.70 -32.93 26.73
C ARG A 163 12.13 -33.40 27.00
N GLU A 164 12.71 -33.10 28.15
CA GLU A 164 14.03 -33.62 28.52
C GLU A 164 14.03 -35.15 28.65
N ALA A 165 13.05 -35.72 29.34
CA ALA A 165 12.93 -37.17 29.49
C ALA A 165 12.80 -37.85 28.12
N ARG A 166 11.98 -37.30 27.22
CA ARG A 166 11.82 -37.81 25.85
C ARG A 166 13.11 -37.69 25.03
N ALA A 167 13.84 -36.60 25.16
CA ALA A 167 15.15 -36.42 24.50
C ALA A 167 16.21 -37.42 25.02
N ARG A 168 16.23 -37.67 26.34
CA ARG A 168 17.10 -38.68 26.96
C ARG A 168 16.74 -40.09 26.52
N ALA A 169 15.45 -40.42 26.43
CA ALA A 169 14.98 -41.71 25.94
C ALA A 169 15.34 -41.94 24.46
N LEU A 170 15.16 -40.92 23.60
CA LEU A 170 15.55 -40.99 22.18
C LEU A 170 17.06 -41.17 21.98
N THR A 171 17.88 -40.50 22.78
CA THR A 171 19.35 -40.65 22.72
C THR A 171 19.82 -42.00 23.27
N ALA A 172 19.22 -42.51 24.35
CA ALA A 172 19.49 -43.85 24.88
C ALA A 172 19.08 -44.95 23.88
N ALA A 173 17.92 -44.82 23.24
CA ALA A 173 17.46 -45.74 22.21
C ALA A 173 18.44 -45.79 21.02
N LYS A 174 18.87 -44.64 20.49
CA LYS A 174 19.88 -44.57 19.41
C LYS A 174 21.20 -45.24 19.80
N LYS A 175 21.67 -45.05 21.04
CA LYS A 175 22.89 -45.70 21.56
C LYS A 175 22.73 -47.22 21.68
N ALA A 176 21.58 -47.70 22.14
CA ALA A 176 21.28 -49.14 22.24
C ALA A 176 21.23 -49.81 20.85
N THR A 177 20.60 -49.16 19.85
CA THR A 177 20.56 -49.67 18.47
C THR A 177 21.96 -49.73 17.84
N ALA A 178 22.82 -48.74 18.11
CA ALA A 178 24.21 -48.75 17.64
C ALA A 178 25.04 -49.87 18.27
N LYS A 179 24.86 -50.11 19.58
CA LYS A 179 25.55 -51.19 20.31
C LYS A 179 25.11 -52.58 19.84
N ALA A 180 23.81 -52.77 19.58
CA ALA A 180 23.26 -54.00 19.01
C ALA A 180 23.76 -54.28 17.58
N LYS A 181 23.91 -53.25 16.73
CA LYS A 181 24.53 -53.39 15.40
C LYS A 181 26.03 -53.75 15.46
N GLN A 182 26.75 -53.26 16.47
CA GLN A 182 28.17 -53.62 16.67
C GLN A 182 28.35 -55.04 17.22
N SER A 183 27.48 -55.49 18.15
CA SER A 183 27.54 -56.85 18.69
C SER A 183 27.14 -57.90 17.63
N SER A 184 26.13 -57.61 16.80
CA SER A 184 25.74 -58.50 15.69
C SER A 184 26.83 -58.62 14.62
N LYS A 185 27.50 -57.51 14.26
CA LYS A 185 28.68 -57.52 13.37
C LYS A 185 29.84 -58.36 13.95
N LYS A 186 30.13 -58.24 15.25
CA LYS A 186 31.18 -59.03 15.92
C LYS A 186 30.84 -60.53 15.98
N SER A 187 29.57 -60.88 16.24
CA SER A 187 29.13 -62.28 16.23
C SER A 187 29.15 -62.89 14.82
N GLN A 188 28.70 -62.16 13.79
CA GLN A 188 28.80 -62.60 12.40
C GLN A 188 30.26 -62.75 11.93
N ALA A 189 31.17 -61.86 12.34
CA ALA A 189 32.60 -61.97 12.06
C ALA A 189 33.27 -63.17 12.77
N LYS A 190 32.86 -63.50 14.01
CA LYS A 190 33.35 -64.70 14.71
C LYS A 190 32.85 -66.00 14.06
N VAL A 191 31.58 -66.05 13.65
CA VAL A 191 30.99 -67.25 13.00
C VAL A 191 31.62 -67.51 11.63
N SER A 192 31.85 -66.47 10.83
CA SER A 192 32.52 -66.58 9.52
C SER A 192 34.01 -66.97 9.64
N LYS A 193 34.71 -66.52 10.69
CA LYS A 193 36.09 -66.93 10.97
C LYS A 193 36.19 -68.39 11.44
N LYS A 194 35.22 -68.86 12.24
CA LYS A 194 35.13 -70.26 12.68
C LYS A 194 34.79 -71.22 11.53
N LYS A 195 33.90 -70.83 10.61
CA LYS A 195 33.61 -71.61 9.38
C LYS A 195 34.81 -71.74 8.44
N LYS A 196 35.68 -70.71 8.35
CA LYS A 196 36.92 -70.78 7.56
C LYS A 196 37.99 -71.70 8.16
N GLN A 197 38.01 -71.90 9.47
CA GLN A 197 38.97 -72.79 10.15
C GLN A 197 38.58 -74.27 10.15
N LEU A 198 37.32 -74.60 9.87
CA LEU A 198 36.82 -75.98 9.77
C LEU A 198 36.79 -76.52 8.33
N ALA A 199 37.19 -75.71 7.35
CA ALA A 199 37.17 -76.03 5.92
C ALA A 199 38.60 -76.12 5.31
N ALA A 200 39.63 -76.18 6.17
CA ALA A 200 41.04 -76.40 5.84
C ALA A 200 41.54 -77.59 6.65
#